data_AF-A0AAE0RXM4-F1
#
_entry.id   AF-A0AAE0RXM4-F1
#
_cell.length_a   1.000
_cell.length_b   1.000
_cell.length_c   1.000
_cell.angle_alpha   90.00
_cell.angle_beta   90.00
_cell.angle_gamma   90.00
#
_symmetry.space_group_name_H-M   'P 1'
#
loop_
_entity.id
_entity.type
_entity.pdbx_description
1 polymer ?
#
loop_
_entity_poly.entity_id
_entity_poly.type
_entity_poly.pdbx_seq_one_letter_code
_entity_poly.pdbx_strand_id
1 'polypeptide(L)'
;MVFTVFDFRLYIGQALEVQSQLDTSKFSEDEKKEAFTYQKSFLKELVSDETQSYTTDEVRSQLAHAQKLADPTDDQKILHETSSMITVLAVRDKGLNDPVEFTLDERMSSVKIIKTKLNEEITTKGANFQFPSELQERFSNWACDDKQDCEGVVLSMTTYNAVNNTFVGDTRRQCSDIIELDLVNPVSGEIKEVIGLKEPIEMELPVTKSCNLGTNTKTKCYYYDSVTKEFKSDGLTTNSVSASTISCTTSHLTAFTLRNELAVVEQLNKAIILGAVFGGVVLTAIVIVIVLLIVKKKSKHESKSRPNMKNHTKSLLKQIRQSKKKVEFIWIPSHVQILGNEKANAEARNKLDDPMVQNIKTVKYCT
;
A
#
# COMPACT_ATOMS: atom_id res chain seq x y z
N MET A 1 0.22 -35.44 41.50
CA MET A 1 -0.50 -35.99 40.33
C MET A 1 0.25 -35.48 39.11
N VAL A 2 1.21 -36.26 38.62
CA VAL A 2 2.12 -35.90 37.52
C VAL A 2 1.52 -36.51 36.26
N PHE A 3 0.64 -35.77 35.59
CA PHE A 3 0.15 -36.13 34.27
C PHE A 3 1.14 -35.63 33.21
N THR A 4 1.93 -36.57 32.71
CA THR A 4 2.33 -36.74 31.30
C THR A 4 2.49 -35.50 30.40
N VAL A 5 3.62 -34.79 30.54
CA VAL A 5 4.19 -33.96 29.45
C VAL A 5 4.70 -34.85 28.30
N PHE A 6 4.97 -36.14 28.57
CA PHE A 6 5.47 -37.10 27.58
C PHE A 6 4.43 -37.51 26.52
N ASP A 7 3.12 -37.48 26.84
CA ASP A 7 2.06 -37.84 25.89
C ASP A 7 1.77 -36.73 24.87
N PHE A 8 2.00 -35.46 25.23
CA PHE A 8 1.70 -34.32 24.36
C PHE A 8 2.65 -34.25 23.15
N ARG A 9 3.95 -34.55 23.37
CA ARG A 9 4.96 -34.64 22.29
C ARG A 9 4.62 -35.74 21.27
N LEU A 10 4.17 -36.89 21.75
CA LEU A 10 3.83 -38.02 20.88
C LEU A 10 2.57 -37.73 20.06
N TYR A 11 1.57 -37.08 20.68
CA TYR A 11 0.32 -36.75 20.01
C TYR A 11 0.49 -35.66 18.94
N ILE A 12 1.31 -34.64 19.22
CA ILE A 12 1.64 -33.59 18.24
C ILE A 12 2.48 -34.17 17.10
N GLY A 13 3.49 -34.98 17.39
CA GLY A 13 4.30 -35.65 16.36
C GLY A 13 3.45 -36.52 15.43
N GLN A 14 2.55 -37.33 15.98
CA GLN A 14 1.64 -38.18 15.20
C GLN A 14 0.59 -37.38 14.42
N ALA A 15 0.02 -36.33 15.00
CA ALA A 15 -0.92 -35.46 14.30
C ALA A 15 -0.26 -34.74 13.12
N LEU A 16 0.99 -34.29 13.29
CA LEU A 16 1.77 -33.63 12.24
C LEU A 16 2.23 -34.59 11.14
N GLU A 17 2.63 -35.81 11.50
CA GLU A 17 3.00 -36.83 10.52
C GLU A 17 1.80 -37.25 9.68
N VAL A 18 0.62 -37.41 10.30
CA VAL A 18 -0.65 -37.65 9.60
C VAL A 18 -1.04 -36.46 8.71
N GLN A 19 -0.85 -35.22 9.18
CA GLN A 19 -1.14 -34.03 8.37
C GLN A 19 -0.17 -33.83 7.20
N SER A 20 1.11 -34.19 7.35
CA SER A 20 2.11 -34.09 6.27
C SER A 20 1.79 -34.99 5.06
N GLN A 21 0.94 -36.00 5.27
CA GLN A 21 0.44 -36.92 4.24
C GLN A 21 -0.90 -36.47 3.63
N LEU A 22 -1.54 -35.42 4.16
CA LEU A 22 -2.79 -34.89 3.60
C LEU A 22 -2.48 -34.04 2.38
N ASP A 23 -3.13 -34.39 1.27
CA ASP A 23 -3.09 -33.61 0.02
C ASP A 23 -3.82 -32.28 0.24
N THR A 24 -3.06 -31.22 0.53
CA THR A 24 -3.59 -29.92 0.91
C THR A 24 -4.41 -29.24 -0.20
N SER A 25 -4.25 -29.71 -1.44
CA SER A 25 -5.05 -29.26 -2.59
C SER A 25 -6.53 -29.62 -2.49
N LYS A 26 -6.90 -30.51 -1.56
CA LYS A 26 -8.29 -30.95 -1.32
C LYS A 26 -9.00 -30.19 -0.21
N PHE A 27 -8.31 -29.38 0.57
CA PHE A 27 -8.96 -28.56 1.60
C PHE A 27 -9.68 -27.37 0.97
N SER A 28 -10.86 -27.07 1.51
CA SER A 28 -11.53 -25.80 1.25
C SER A 28 -10.73 -24.63 1.85
N GLU A 29 -10.95 -23.42 1.33
CA GLU A 29 -10.29 -22.21 1.84
C GLU A 29 -10.57 -21.97 3.34
N ASP A 30 -11.78 -22.30 3.82
CA ASP A 30 -12.13 -22.19 5.23
C ASP A 30 -11.33 -23.17 6.10
N GLU A 31 -11.13 -24.41 5.64
CA GLU A 31 -10.33 -25.42 6.34
C GLU A 31 -8.84 -25.03 6.39
N LYS A 32 -8.29 -24.47 5.30
CA LYS A 32 -6.92 -23.94 5.28
C LYS A 32 -6.76 -22.83 6.32
N LYS A 33 -7.72 -21.90 6.38
CA LYS A 33 -7.72 -20.79 7.33
C LYS A 33 -7.85 -21.25 8.79
N GLU A 34 -8.66 -22.27 9.05
CA GLU A 34 -8.80 -22.86 10.38
C GLU A 34 -7.52 -23.58 10.81
N ALA A 35 -6.95 -24.43 9.94
CA ALA A 35 -5.68 -25.11 10.18
C ALA A 35 -4.56 -24.10 10.47
N PHE A 36 -4.53 -22.99 9.72
CA PHE A 36 -3.58 -21.92 9.95
C PHE A 36 -3.80 -21.20 11.29
N THR A 37 -5.06 -20.92 11.65
CA THR A 37 -5.40 -20.30 12.94
C THR A 37 -4.97 -21.18 14.11
N TYR A 38 -5.16 -22.49 14.00
CA TYR A 38 -4.69 -23.47 14.97
C TYR A 38 -3.17 -23.43 15.07
N GLN A 39 -2.46 -23.47 13.94
CA GLN A 39 -1.00 -23.44 13.93
C GLN A 39 -0.42 -22.14 14.50
N LYS A 40 -1.03 -21.00 14.20
CA LYS A 40 -0.66 -19.70 14.79
C LYS A 40 -0.86 -19.71 16.31
N SER A 41 -1.96 -20.29 16.79
CA SER A 41 -2.23 -20.39 18.23
C SER A 41 -1.22 -21.30 18.92
N PHE A 42 -0.90 -22.43 18.28
CA PHE A 42 0.14 -23.34 18.73
C PHE A 42 1.50 -22.66 18.79
N LEU A 43 1.95 -21.97 17.72
CA LEU A 43 3.22 -21.23 17.72
C LEU A 43 3.27 -20.13 18.79
N LYS A 44 2.15 -19.45 19.06
CA LYS A 44 2.07 -18.50 20.19
C LYS A 44 2.26 -19.20 21.54
N GLU A 45 1.63 -20.35 21.71
CA GLU A 45 1.77 -21.16 22.91
C GLU A 45 3.22 -21.61 23.10
N LEU A 46 3.87 -22.09 22.04
CA LEU A 46 5.29 -22.45 22.00
C LEU A 46 6.21 -21.29 22.42
N VAL A 47 5.92 -20.08 21.93
CA VAL A 47 6.67 -18.89 22.29
C VAL A 47 6.42 -18.48 23.74
N SER A 48 5.20 -18.69 24.26
CA SER A 48 4.81 -18.30 25.61
C SER A 48 5.27 -19.26 26.71
N ASP A 49 5.41 -20.56 26.41
CA ASP A 49 5.81 -21.56 27.40
C ASP A 49 7.33 -21.53 27.60
N GLU A 50 7.78 -20.96 28.72
CA GLU A 50 9.20 -20.86 29.03
C GLU A 50 9.88 -22.19 29.37
N THR A 51 9.09 -23.27 29.53
CA THR A 51 9.57 -24.52 30.09
C THR A 51 9.90 -25.61 29.06
N GLN A 52 9.50 -25.43 27.80
CA GLN A 52 9.73 -26.42 26.74
C GLN A 52 10.80 -25.96 25.74
N SER A 53 11.88 -26.73 25.63
CA SER A 53 12.83 -26.59 24.52
C SER A 53 12.33 -27.41 23.33
N TYR A 54 12.25 -26.75 22.18
CA TYR A 54 11.96 -27.37 20.88
C TYR A 54 13.24 -27.39 20.07
N THR A 55 13.51 -28.50 19.40
CA THR A 55 14.67 -28.60 18.53
C THR A 55 14.46 -27.77 17.26
N THR A 56 15.56 -27.27 16.69
CA THR A 56 15.53 -26.58 15.39
C THR A 56 14.82 -27.40 14.29
N ASP A 57 14.93 -28.72 14.32
CA ASP A 57 14.31 -29.60 13.31
C ASP A 57 12.79 -29.69 13.47
N GLU A 58 12.27 -29.67 14.70
CA GLU A 58 10.82 -29.61 14.97
C GLU A 58 10.25 -28.28 14.46
N VAL A 59 10.91 -27.16 14.76
CA VAL A 59 10.50 -25.83 14.26
C VAL A 59 10.53 -25.80 12.73
N ARG A 60 11.58 -26.35 12.11
CA ARG A 60 11.70 -26.43 10.65
C ARG A 60 10.58 -27.28 10.03
N SER A 61 10.24 -28.41 10.65
CA SER A 61 9.16 -29.29 10.19
C SER A 61 7.80 -28.58 10.23
N GLN A 62 7.51 -27.87 11.33
CA GLN A 62 6.27 -27.10 11.47
C GLN A 62 6.17 -25.97 10.45
N LEU A 63 7.27 -25.27 10.19
CA LEU A 63 7.31 -24.21 9.20
C LEU A 63 6.99 -24.72 7.79
N ALA A 64 7.66 -25.79 7.38
CA ALA A 64 7.42 -26.41 6.09
C ALA A 64 5.95 -26.84 5.93
N HIS A 65 5.32 -27.27 7.03
CA HIS A 65 3.89 -27.59 7.05
C HIS A 65 2.99 -26.36 6.92
N ALA A 66 3.25 -25.29 7.69
CA ALA A 66 2.48 -24.03 7.63
C ALA A 66 2.41 -23.46 6.21
N GLN A 67 3.53 -23.55 5.50
CA GLN A 67 3.67 -23.00 4.17
C GLN A 67 2.99 -23.81 3.08
N LYS A 68 2.93 -25.13 3.24
CA LYS A 68 2.14 -25.99 2.36
C LYS A 68 0.64 -25.71 2.47
N LEU A 69 0.20 -25.12 3.58
CA LEU A 69 -1.19 -24.76 3.83
C LEU A 69 -1.53 -23.32 3.42
N ALA A 70 -0.57 -22.40 3.51
CA ALA A 70 -0.76 -21.00 3.14
C ALA A 70 -0.92 -20.86 1.62
N ASP A 71 -1.98 -20.18 1.16
CA ASP A 71 -2.06 -19.76 -0.23
C ASP A 71 -1.03 -18.64 -0.44
N PRO A 72 -0.04 -18.79 -1.35
CA PRO A 72 0.96 -17.77 -1.59
C PRO A 72 0.34 -16.39 -1.85
N THR A 73 -0.80 -16.34 -2.53
CA THR A 73 -1.40 -15.12 -3.08
C THR A 73 -2.21 -14.31 -2.06
N ASP A 74 -2.92 -14.97 -1.14
CA ASP A 74 -3.80 -14.29 -0.17
C ASP A 74 -3.18 -14.19 1.24
N ASP A 75 -2.14 -14.98 1.54
CA ASP A 75 -1.66 -15.20 2.90
C ASP A 75 -0.26 -14.61 3.18
N GLN A 76 0.14 -13.53 2.49
CA GLN A 76 1.43 -12.88 2.75
C GLN A 76 1.58 -12.43 4.22
N LYS A 77 0.50 -11.93 4.82
CA LYS A 77 0.47 -11.57 6.25
C LYS A 77 0.75 -12.79 7.14
N ILE A 78 0.22 -13.92 6.76
CA ILE A 78 0.32 -15.19 7.46
C ILE A 78 1.75 -15.75 7.37
N LEU A 79 2.35 -15.73 6.18
CA LEU A 79 3.75 -16.10 5.98
C LEU A 79 4.68 -15.21 6.81
N HIS A 80 4.41 -13.90 6.82
CA HIS A 80 5.17 -12.93 7.60
C HIS A 80 5.04 -13.18 9.11
N GLU A 81 3.83 -13.43 9.63
CA GLU A 81 3.62 -13.77 11.04
C GLU A 81 4.30 -15.10 11.41
N THR A 82 4.23 -16.12 10.55
CA THR A 82 4.89 -17.41 10.77
C THR A 82 6.41 -17.25 10.83
N SER A 83 6.98 -16.49 9.89
CA SER A 83 8.41 -16.15 9.86
C SER A 83 8.84 -15.43 11.15
N SER A 84 8.02 -14.49 11.65
CA SER A 84 8.29 -13.79 12.91
C SER A 84 8.32 -14.74 14.12
N MET A 85 7.38 -15.70 14.21
CA MET A 85 7.33 -16.66 15.32
C MET A 85 8.52 -17.61 15.31
N ILE A 86 8.94 -18.06 14.12
CA ILE A 86 10.12 -18.90 13.97
C ILE A 86 11.38 -18.14 14.32
N THR A 87 11.42 -16.85 13.99
CA THR A 87 12.50 -15.97 14.42
C THR A 87 12.65 -16.02 15.94
N VAL A 88 11.54 -15.92 16.70
CA VAL A 88 11.60 -16.04 18.17
C VAL A 88 12.14 -17.39 18.62
N LEU A 89 11.60 -18.47 18.06
CA LEU A 89 12.00 -19.83 18.46
C LEU A 89 13.48 -20.09 18.17
N ALA A 90 13.98 -19.64 17.01
CA ALA A 90 15.38 -19.76 16.66
C ALA A 90 16.30 -18.98 17.61
N VAL A 91 15.88 -17.77 18.02
CA VAL A 91 16.61 -16.93 18.98
C VAL A 91 16.67 -17.59 20.35
N ARG A 92 15.53 -18.12 20.79
CA ARG A 92 15.37 -18.72 22.11
C ARG A 92 16.16 -20.03 22.27
N ASP A 93 16.11 -20.91 21.28
CA ASP A 93 16.73 -22.25 21.34
C ASP A 93 18.27 -22.17 21.31
N LYS A 94 18.83 -21.27 20.51
CA LYS A 94 20.27 -21.30 20.19
C LYS A 94 21.11 -20.18 20.79
N GLY A 95 20.48 -19.14 21.35
CA GLY A 95 21.19 -17.88 21.63
C GLY A 95 21.78 -17.20 20.39
N LEU A 96 21.50 -17.74 19.18
CA LEU A 96 21.95 -17.34 17.84
C LEU A 96 23.37 -16.74 17.80
N ASN A 97 24.37 -17.48 18.28
CA ASN A 97 25.76 -17.09 18.01
C ASN A 97 26.11 -17.26 16.53
N ASP A 98 25.43 -18.18 15.82
CA ASP A 98 25.60 -18.43 14.39
C ASP A 98 24.33 -18.09 13.58
N PRO A 99 24.46 -17.57 12.34
CA PRO A 99 23.34 -17.39 11.42
C PRO A 99 22.56 -18.69 11.20
N VAL A 100 21.23 -18.62 11.23
CA VAL A 100 20.35 -19.74 10.90
C VAL A 100 19.68 -19.45 9.56
N GLU A 101 20.00 -20.26 8.56
CA GLU A 101 19.39 -20.17 7.23
C GLU A 101 18.48 -21.37 7.01
N PHE A 102 17.29 -21.11 6.49
CA PHE A 102 16.33 -22.13 6.11
C PHE A 102 15.67 -21.79 4.78
N THR A 103 15.63 -22.80 3.91
CA THR A 103 14.91 -22.71 2.65
C THR A 103 13.47 -23.16 2.89
N LEU A 104 12.52 -22.27 2.63
CA LEU A 104 11.10 -22.50 2.81
C LEU A 104 10.55 -23.38 1.69
N ASP A 105 10.82 -22.94 0.48
CA ASP A 105 10.60 -23.66 -0.76
C ASP A 105 11.70 -23.18 -1.71
N GLU A 106 12.52 -24.13 -2.20
CA GLU A 106 13.61 -23.86 -3.13
C GLU A 106 13.18 -23.04 -4.35
N ARG A 107 11.89 -23.07 -4.69
CA ARG A 107 11.32 -22.38 -5.85
C ARG A 107 10.74 -21.01 -5.54
N MET A 108 10.43 -20.72 -4.28
CA MET A 108 9.68 -19.50 -3.92
C MET A 108 10.47 -18.60 -2.99
N SER A 109 10.99 -19.13 -1.88
CA SER A 109 11.63 -18.27 -0.88
C SER A 109 12.63 -18.97 0.04
N SER A 110 13.56 -18.18 0.57
CA SER A 110 14.49 -18.57 1.64
C SER A 110 14.48 -17.52 2.73
N VAL A 111 14.63 -17.93 3.98
CA VAL A 111 14.73 -17.02 5.11
C VAL A 111 16.08 -17.23 5.79
N LYS A 112 16.77 -16.13 6.05
CA LYS A 112 18.02 -16.10 6.80
C LYS A 112 17.80 -15.24 8.04
N ILE A 113 18.06 -15.83 9.20
CA ILE A 113 17.88 -15.20 10.51
C ILE A 113 19.24 -15.06 11.19
N ILE A 114 19.56 -13.85 11.63
CA ILE A 114 20.84 -13.54 12.26
C ILE A 114 20.60 -12.66 13.47
N LYS A 115 21.16 -13.02 14.62
CA LYS A 115 21.29 -12.09 15.75
C LYS A 115 22.48 -11.18 15.49
N THR A 116 22.28 -9.87 15.52
CA THR A 116 23.28 -8.91 15.08
C THR A 116 23.19 -7.60 15.85
N LYS A 117 24.33 -6.91 15.97
CA LYS A 117 24.43 -5.52 16.47
C LYS A 117 24.37 -4.49 15.34
N LEU A 118 24.16 -4.94 14.10
CA LEU A 118 24.07 -4.12 12.87
C LEU A 118 25.34 -3.30 12.56
N ASN A 119 26.48 -3.69 13.12
CA ASN A 119 27.78 -3.04 12.97
C ASN A 119 28.65 -3.64 11.84
N GLU A 120 28.16 -4.73 11.24
CA GLU A 120 28.84 -5.47 10.18
C GLU A 120 28.00 -5.46 8.91
N GLU A 121 28.66 -5.61 7.77
CA GLU A 121 27.99 -5.84 6.50
C GLU A 121 27.33 -7.23 6.52
N ILE A 122 26.06 -7.27 6.12
CA ILE A 122 25.27 -8.50 6.10
C ILE A 122 24.99 -8.89 4.66
N THR A 123 25.40 -10.10 4.30
CA THR A 123 25.18 -10.65 2.94
C THR A 123 24.12 -11.74 2.94
N THR A 124 23.23 -11.73 1.94
CA THR A 124 22.30 -12.83 1.64
C THR A 124 22.11 -12.96 0.13
N LYS A 125 22.28 -14.17 -0.42
CA LYS A 125 22.15 -14.46 -1.87
C LYS A 125 22.85 -13.45 -2.80
N GLY A 126 24.02 -12.97 -2.37
CA GLY A 126 24.83 -11.99 -3.12
C GLY A 126 24.36 -10.53 -3.01
N ALA A 127 23.28 -10.26 -2.26
CA ALA A 127 22.93 -8.91 -1.83
C ALA A 127 23.67 -8.56 -0.55
N ASN A 128 24.17 -7.33 -0.46
CA ASN A 128 24.89 -6.81 0.69
C ASN A 128 24.09 -5.68 1.34
N PHE A 129 24.11 -5.61 2.66
CA PHE A 129 23.39 -4.61 3.44
C PHE A 129 24.34 -4.01 4.48
N GLN A 130 24.43 -2.69 4.47
CA GLN A 130 25.18 -1.91 5.47
C GLN A 130 24.20 -1.01 6.21
N PHE A 131 24.13 -1.21 7.52
CA PHE A 131 23.21 -0.49 8.39
C PHE A 131 23.91 0.73 9.01
N PRO A 132 23.24 1.89 9.08
CA PRO A 132 23.83 3.11 9.61
C PRO A 132 24.10 3.00 11.11
N SER A 133 25.00 3.87 11.59
CA SER A 133 25.37 3.96 13.01
C SER A 133 24.15 4.27 13.90
N GLU A 134 23.20 5.05 13.39
CA GLU A 134 21.93 5.37 14.08
C GLU A 134 21.18 4.11 14.54
N LEU A 135 21.12 3.05 13.72
CA LEU A 135 20.45 1.80 14.08
C LEU A 135 21.25 1.00 15.10
N GLN A 136 22.58 1.02 14.99
CA GLN A 136 23.47 0.35 15.93
C GLN A 136 23.32 0.96 17.33
N GLU A 137 23.32 2.29 17.41
CA GLU A 137 23.11 3.02 18.66
C GLU A 137 21.73 2.71 19.24
N ARG A 138 20.67 2.79 18.41
CA ARG A 138 19.29 2.49 18.81
C ARG A 138 19.14 1.11 19.44
N PHE A 139 19.90 0.12 18.98
CA PHE A 139 19.79 -1.28 19.41
C PHE A 139 20.97 -1.78 20.24
N SER A 140 21.88 -0.91 20.70
CA SER A 140 23.05 -1.30 21.49
C SER A 140 22.72 -1.71 22.93
N ASN A 141 21.77 -1.01 23.57
CA ASN A 141 21.27 -1.32 24.90
C ASN A 141 19.85 -0.74 25.04
N TRP A 142 18.85 -1.53 24.67
CA TRP A 142 17.47 -1.07 24.55
C TRP A 142 16.52 -1.99 25.32
N ALA A 143 15.49 -1.40 25.93
CA ALA A 143 14.46 -2.14 26.63
C ALA A 143 13.61 -2.94 25.62
N CYS A 144 13.90 -4.24 25.53
CA CYS A 144 13.18 -5.16 24.65
C CYS A 144 11.97 -5.80 25.34
N ASP A 145 11.88 -5.74 26.67
CA ASP A 145 10.71 -6.08 27.48
C ASP A 145 10.77 -5.25 28.79
N ASP A 146 9.68 -5.23 29.56
CA ASP A 146 9.57 -4.58 30.87
C ASP A 146 10.59 -5.11 31.89
N LYS A 147 11.17 -6.30 31.64
CA LYS A 147 12.05 -7.01 32.57
C LYS A 147 13.51 -7.08 32.15
N GLN A 148 13.84 -6.75 30.90
CA GLN A 148 15.20 -6.92 30.41
C GLN A 148 15.58 -5.96 29.29
N ASP A 149 16.86 -5.58 29.31
CA ASP A 149 17.50 -4.87 28.22
C ASP A 149 18.17 -5.87 27.27
N CYS A 150 18.16 -5.53 25.98
CA CYS A 150 18.76 -6.32 24.92
C CYS A 150 19.95 -5.59 24.31
N GLU A 151 20.95 -6.39 23.94
CA GLU A 151 22.04 -5.98 23.08
C GLU A 151 21.83 -6.58 21.68
N GLY A 152 21.60 -5.71 20.69
CA GLY A 152 21.32 -6.06 19.31
C GLY A 152 19.86 -6.38 19.03
N VAL A 153 19.63 -6.86 17.81
CA VAL A 153 18.33 -7.28 17.27
C VAL A 153 18.48 -8.57 16.49
N VAL A 154 17.35 -9.12 16.07
CA VAL A 154 17.32 -10.26 15.17
C VAL A 154 16.94 -9.75 13.79
N LEU A 155 17.84 -9.85 12.84
CA LEU A 155 17.56 -9.53 11.46
C LEU A 155 16.97 -10.78 10.78
N SER A 156 15.72 -10.67 10.33
CA SER A 156 15.09 -11.65 9.46
C SER A 156 15.17 -11.15 8.02
N MET A 157 15.75 -11.96 7.13
CA MET A 157 15.88 -11.65 5.71
C MET A 157 15.14 -12.71 4.91
N THR A 158 14.01 -12.34 4.31
CA THR A 158 13.26 -13.24 3.43
C THR A 158 13.55 -12.89 1.98
N THR A 159 14.12 -13.83 1.22
CA THR A 159 14.36 -13.65 -0.20
C THR A 159 13.34 -14.42 -1.01
N TYR A 160 12.57 -13.72 -1.85
CA TYR A 160 11.60 -14.30 -2.77
C TYR A 160 12.12 -14.31 -4.20
N ASN A 161 11.88 -15.41 -4.91
CA ASN A 161 12.26 -15.54 -6.30
C ASN A 161 11.54 -14.50 -7.19
N ALA A 162 12.29 -13.83 -8.07
CA ALA A 162 11.74 -12.82 -8.97
C ALA A 162 10.58 -13.31 -9.88
N VAL A 163 10.52 -14.60 -10.18
CA VAL A 163 9.54 -15.21 -11.09
C VAL A 163 8.32 -15.73 -10.33
N ASN A 164 8.55 -16.43 -9.21
CA ASN A 164 7.52 -17.10 -8.43
C ASN A 164 7.43 -16.44 -7.05
N ASN A 165 6.88 -15.23 -7.00
CA ASN A 165 6.60 -14.54 -5.75
C ASN A 165 5.12 -14.14 -5.65
N THR A 166 4.77 -13.76 -4.43
CA THR A 166 3.40 -13.48 -3.98
C THR A 166 3.05 -12.00 -4.03
N PHE A 167 4.03 -11.16 -4.38
CA PHE A 167 3.82 -9.71 -4.36
C PHE A 167 2.97 -9.30 -5.57
N VAL A 168 1.91 -8.55 -5.30
CA VAL A 168 1.03 -8.00 -6.33
C VAL A 168 1.82 -7.00 -7.19
N GLY A 169 1.95 -7.26 -8.49
CA GLY A 169 2.58 -6.33 -9.43
C GLY A 169 3.03 -6.94 -10.76
N ASP A 170 3.48 -6.08 -11.68
CA ASP A 170 4.05 -6.51 -12.96
C ASP A 170 5.47 -7.07 -12.77
N THR A 171 5.56 -8.39 -12.60
CA THR A 171 6.81 -9.16 -12.47
C THR A 171 7.65 -9.14 -13.75
N ARG A 172 7.09 -8.76 -14.91
CA ARG A 172 7.83 -8.71 -16.18
C ARG A 172 8.96 -7.68 -16.17
N ARG A 173 8.84 -6.64 -15.34
CA ARG A 173 9.85 -5.60 -15.18
C ARG A 173 10.85 -5.90 -14.08
N GLN A 174 10.70 -7.02 -13.39
CA GLN A 174 11.53 -7.35 -12.25
C GLN A 174 12.89 -7.90 -12.68
N CYS A 175 13.91 -7.43 -11.98
CA CYS A 175 15.32 -7.53 -12.36
C CYS A 175 16.16 -8.31 -11.34
N SER A 176 15.72 -8.31 -10.09
CA SER A 176 16.32 -9.06 -8.99
C SER A 176 15.25 -9.84 -8.25
N ASP A 177 15.69 -10.74 -7.38
CA ASP A 177 14.86 -11.28 -6.32
C ASP A 177 14.35 -10.16 -5.40
N ILE A 178 13.27 -10.44 -4.68
CA ILE A 178 12.73 -9.54 -3.65
C ILE A 178 13.38 -9.91 -2.33
N ILE A 179 13.95 -8.93 -1.63
CA ILE A 179 14.55 -9.15 -0.31
C ILE A 179 13.79 -8.30 0.70
N GLU A 180 13.05 -8.98 1.57
CA GLU A 180 12.37 -8.41 2.71
C GLU A 180 13.26 -8.47 3.95
N LEU A 181 13.35 -7.35 4.65
CA LEU A 181 14.18 -7.17 5.82
C LEU A 181 13.32 -6.73 6.99
N ASP A 182 13.34 -7.50 8.07
CA ASP A 182 12.69 -7.16 9.32
C ASP A 182 13.70 -7.16 10.47
N LEU A 183 13.65 -6.13 11.31
CA LEU A 183 14.28 -6.16 12.62
C LEU A 183 13.26 -6.68 13.62
N VAL A 184 13.62 -7.74 14.33
CA VAL A 184 12.73 -8.44 15.24
C VAL A 184 13.28 -8.35 16.66
N ASN A 185 12.39 -8.07 17.59
CA ASN A 185 12.70 -8.11 19.02
C ASN A 185 13.10 -9.55 19.40
N PRO A 186 14.32 -9.78 19.92
CA PRO A 186 14.81 -11.12 20.25
C PRO A 186 14.00 -11.83 21.35
N VAL A 187 13.22 -11.08 22.14
CA VAL A 187 12.44 -11.58 23.26
C VAL A 187 11.01 -11.86 22.84
N SER A 188 10.33 -10.83 22.32
CA SER A 188 8.89 -10.90 22.04
C SER A 188 8.58 -11.39 20.63
N GLY A 189 9.54 -11.35 19.71
CA GLY A 189 9.28 -11.58 18.28
C GLY A 189 8.57 -10.48 17.54
N GLU A 190 8.30 -9.38 18.22
CA GLU A 190 7.65 -8.23 17.61
C GLU A 190 8.58 -7.58 16.60
N ILE A 191 8.08 -7.34 15.39
CA ILE A 191 8.79 -6.59 14.36
C ILE A 191 8.90 -5.14 14.79
N LYS A 192 10.10 -4.59 14.69
CA LYS A 192 10.42 -3.19 14.98
C LYS A 192 10.45 -2.43 13.67
N GLU A 193 9.42 -1.61 13.46
CA GLU A 193 9.32 -0.75 12.30
C GLU A 193 10.49 0.25 12.27
N VAL A 194 11.16 0.30 11.12
CA VAL A 194 12.25 1.24 10.85
C VAL A 194 11.83 2.15 9.71
N ILE A 195 11.60 3.43 10.04
CA ILE A 195 11.24 4.48 9.10
C ILE A 195 11.96 5.78 9.45
N GLY A 196 12.23 6.61 8.44
CA GLY A 196 12.71 7.98 8.62
C GLY A 196 14.11 8.13 9.19
N LEU A 197 15.03 7.20 8.87
CA LEU A 197 16.44 7.30 9.25
C LEU A 197 17.10 8.55 8.66
N LYS A 198 17.99 9.17 9.43
CA LYS A 198 18.77 10.33 8.97
C LYS A 198 19.93 9.89 8.09
N GLU A 199 20.60 8.84 8.50
CA GLU A 199 21.62 8.13 7.73
C GLU A 199 20.93 6.97 7.00
N PRO A 200 21.04 6.87 5.66
CA PRO A 200 20.35 5.82 4.94
C PRO A 200 21.04 4.46 5.14
N ILE A 201 20.24 3.40 5.05
CA ILE A 201 20.73 2.04 4.85
C ILE A 201 21.24 1.94 3.42
N GLU A 202 22.45 1.42 3.26
CA GLU A 202 23.03 1.12 1.95
C GLU A 202 22.82 -0.35 1.64
N MET A 203 22.38 -0.65 0.42
CA MET A 203 22.21 -2.03 -0.04
C MET A 203 22.75 -2.18 -1.45
N GLU A 204 23.40 -3.30 -1.72
CA GLU A 204 23.80 -3.70 -3.06
C GLU A 204 22.98 -4.91 -3.47
N LEU A 205 22.19 -4.79 -4.53
CA LEU A 205 21.31 -5.84 -5.01
C LEU A 205 21.85 -6.44 -6.30
N PRO A 206 21.96 -7.79 -6.39
CA PRO A 206 22.38 -8.45 -7.60
C PRO A 206 21.24 -8.47 -8.63
N VAL A 207 21.61 -8.28 -9.89
CA VAL A 207 20.72 -8.45 -11.03
C VAL A 207 20.62 -9.94 -11.34
N THR A 208 19.55 -10.59 -10.90
CA THR A 208 19.34 -12.05 -11.07
C THR A 208 18.71 -12.41 -12.41
N LYS A 209 18.08 -11.45 -13.09
CA LYS A 209 17.47 -11.61 -14.40
C LYS A 209 17.92 -10.49 -15.33
N SER A 210 18.08 -10.79 -16.62
CA SER A 210 18.46 -9.79 -17.61
C SER A 210 17.50 -8.59 -17.57
N CYS A 211 18.00 -7.47 -17.07
CA CYS A 211 17.31 -6.18 -17.06
C CYS A 211 17.33 -5.49 -18.42
N ASN A 212 17.90 -6.11 -19.45
CA ASN A 212 18.05 -5.47 -20.74
C ASN A 212 16.75 -5.61 -21.56
N LEU A 213 15.75 -4.80 -21.22
CA LEU A 213 14.52 -4.65 -22.01
C LEU A 213 14.70 -3.66 -23.19
N GLY A 214 15.89 -3.07 -23.34
CA GLY A 214 16.26 -2.21 -24.47
C GLY A 214 17.09 -1.00 -24.05
N THR A 215 17.53 -0.21 -25.04
CA THR A 215 18.39 0.97 -24.86
C THR A 215 17.75 2.12 -24.07
N ASN A 216 16.43 2.08 -23.89
CA ASN A 216 15.65 3.13 -23.21
C ASN A 216 15.10 2.69 -21.86
N THR A 217 15.71 1.70 -21.22
CA THR A 217 15.32 1.25 -19.88
C THR A 217 16.43 1.54 -18.88
N LYS A 218 16.04 1.97 -17.68
CA LYS A 218 16.93 2.14 -16.54
C LYS A 218 16.46 1.23 -15.42
N THR A 219 17.39 0.49 -14.83
CA THR A 219 17.11 -0.28 -13.63
C THR A 219 17.11 0.67 -12.43
N LYS A 220 16.05 0.62 -11.62
CA LYS A 220 15.89 1.38 -10.39
C LYS A 220 15.55 0.47 -9.22
N CYS A 221 15.84 0.95 -8.03
CA CYS A 221 15.47 0.33 -6.78
C CYS A 221 14.01 0.64 -6.47
N TYR A 222 13.28 -0.38 -6.03
CA TYR A 222 11.90 -0.29 -5.60
C TYR A 222 11.74 -0.94 -4.23
N TYR A 223 10.82 -0.40 -3.45
CA TYR A 223 10.37 -0.96 -2.19
C TYR A 223 8.88 -1.32 -2.30
N TYR A 224 8.45 -2.34 -1.58
CA TYR A 224 7.03 -2.69 -1.52
C TYR A 224 6.32 -1.84 -0.45
N ASP A 225 5.33 -1.07 -0.88
CA ASP A 225 4.44 -0.37 0.02
C ASP A 225 3.28 -1.31 0.38
N SER A 226 3.29 -1.78 1.63
CA SER A 226 2.30 -2.73 2.14
C SER A 226 0.89 -2.15 2.28
N VAL A 227 0.76 -0.82 2.29
CA VAL A 227 -0.52 -0.09 2.36
C VAL A 227 -1.16 0.00 0.98
N THR A 228 -0.40 0.46 -0.01
CA THR A 228 -0.93 0.58 -1.39
C THR A 228 -0.80 -0.71 -2.19
N LYS A 229 -0.13 -1.74 -1.66
CA LYS A 229 0.13 -3.03 -2.33
C LYS A 229 0.88 -2.86 -3.66
N GLU A 230 1.80 -1.92 -3.70
CA GLU A 230 2.53 -1.55 -4.92
C GLU A 230 4.02 -1.34 -4.64
N PHE A 231 4.84 -1.67 -5.63
CA PHE A 231 6.26 -1.31 -5.61
C PHE A 231 6.45 0.15 -5.99
N LYS A 232 7.06 0.93 -5.10
CA LYS A 232 7.38 2.34 -5.27
C LYS A 232 8.89 2.58 -5.27
N SER A 233 9.32 3.69 -5.84
CA SER A 233 10.73 4.12 -5.85
C SER A 233 10.97 5.40 -5.04
N ASP A 234 9.92 5.96 -4.46
CA ASP A 234 9.99 7.23 -3.74
C ASP A 234 10.85 7.09 -2.48
N GLY A 235 11.78 8.02 -2.26
CA GLY A 235 12.68 7.97 -1.12
C GLY A 235 13.83 6.97 -1.24
N LEU A 236 13.99 6.28 -2.38
CA LEU A 236 15.20 5.52 -2.68
C LEU A 236 16.12 6.28 -3.64
N THR A 237 17.43 6.19 -3.39
CA THR A 237 18.44 6.57 -4.38
C THR A 237 18.94 5.30 -5.06
N THR A 238 19.13 5.33 -6.38
CA THR A 238 19.68 4.21 -7.16
C THR A 238 20.99 4.65 -7.81
N ASN A 239 22.06 3.91 -7.55
CA ASN A 239 23.37 4.08 -8.17
C ASN A 239 23.78 2.78 -8.86
N SER A 240 24.20 2.87 -10.13
CA SER A 240 24.73 1.69 -10.83
C SER A 240 26.18 1.46 -10.39
N VAL A 241 26.46 0.30 -9.79
CA VAL A 241 27.81 -0.09 -9.39
C VAL A 241 28.48 -0.86 -10.54
N SER A 242 27.77 -1.83 -11.10
CA SER A 242 28.22 -2.64 -12.22
C SER A 242 27.03 -3.09 -13.09
N ALA A 243 27.30 -3.85 -14.16
CA ALA A 243 26.24 -4.43 -14.98
C ALA A 243 25.41 -5.51 -14.23
N SER A 244 25.95 -6.06 -13.13
CA SER A 244 25.32 -7.14 -12.36
C SER A 244 24.90 -6.70 -10.95
N THR A 245 25.23 -5.49 -10.53
CA THR A 245 25.02 -5.01 -9.16
C THR A 245 24.57 -3.56 -9.16
N ILE A 246 23.46 -3.29 -8.47
CA ILE A 246 22.92 -1.94 -8.29
C ILE A 246 22.95 -1.61 -6.81
N SER A 247 23.47 -0.43 -6.48
CA SER A 247 23.43 0.12 -5.13
C SER A 247 22.15 0.92 -4.94
N CYS A 248 21.48 0.69 -3.83
CA CYS A 248 20.32 1.46 -3.38
C CYS A 248 20.60 2.05 -2.00
N THR A 249 20.04 3.22 -1.74
CA THR A 249 20.00 3.77 -0.38
C THR A 249 18.56 4.07 0.02
N THR A 250 18.20 3.80 1.28
CA THR A 250 16.84 3.96 1.81
C THR A 250 16.85 4.43 3.26
N SER A 251 15.79 5.07 3.72
CA SER A 251 15.61 5.50 5.12
C SER A 251 14.66 4.60 5.92
N HIS A 252 14.25 3.46 5.37
CA HIS A 252 13.31 2.52 5.99
C HIS A 252 13.64 1.07 5.62
N LEU A 253 13.06 0.11 6.35
CA LEU A 253 13.13 -1.33 6.03
C LEU A 253 11.77 -1.86 5.57
N THR A 254 11.80 -2.73 4.56
CA THR A 254 10.65 -3.38 3.93
C THR A 254 11.19 -4.43 2.93
N ALA A 255 10.38 -4.84 1.95
CA ALA A 255 10.77 -5.63 0.80
C ALA A 255 11.33 -4.78 -0.35
N PHE A 256 12.56 -5.06 -0.77
CA PHE A 256 13.25 -4.36 -1.84
C PHE A 256 13.46 -5.24 -3.06
N THR A 257 13.45 -4.62 -4.24
CA THR A 257 13.79 -5.28 -5.50
C THR A 257 14.30 -4.27 -6.52
N LEU A 258 15.01 -4.76 -7.54
CA LEU A 258 15.31 -4.02 -8.76
C LEU A 258 14.19 -4.19 -9.77
N ARG A 259 13.81 -3.11 -10.45
CA ARG A 259 12.90 -3.15 -11.61
C ARG A 259 13.37 -2.22 -12.71
N ASN A 260 12.97 -2.53 -13.93
CA ASN A 260 13.17 -1.66 -15.08
C ASN A 260 12.08 -0.60 -15.17
N GLU A 261 12.52 0.63 -15.38
CA GLU A 261 11.68 1.77 -15.71
C GLU A 261 11.95 2.22 -17.15
N LEU A 262 10.89 2.49 -17.91
CA LEU A 262 11.02 3.09 -19.23
C LEU A 262 11.44 4.55 -19.07
N ALA A 263 12.62 4.90 -19.59
CA ALA A 263 13.15 6.27 -19.55
C ALA A 263 12.26 7.29 -20.32
N VAL A 264 11.35 6.80 -21.17
CA VAL A 264 10.53 7.61 -22.08
C VAL A 264 9.39 8.34 -21.34
N VAL A 265 8.90 7.81 -20.22
CA VAL A 265 7.71 8.37 -19.55
C VAL A 265 8.03 9.70 -18.86
N GLU A 266 9.26 9.88 -18.38
CA GLU A 266 9.62 11.09 -17.63
C GLU A 266 9.69 12.34 -18.53
N GLN A 267 10.13 12.19 -19.79
CA GLN A 267 10.17 13.30 -20.74
C GLN A 267 8.79 13.62 -21.31
N LEU A 268 7.97 12.60 -21.58
CA LEU A 268 6.61 12.80 -22.09
C LEU A 268 5.70 13.47 -21.06
N ASN A 269 5.77 13.10 -19.78
CA ASN A 269 4.93 13.74 -18.76
C ASN A 269 5.28 15.22 -18.57
N LYS A 270 6.57 15.59 -18.58
CA LYS A 270 6.97 17.01 -18.55
C LYS A 270 6.50 17.77 -19.79
N ALA A 271 6.65 17.17 -20.97
CA ALA A 271 6.22 17.78 -22.23
C ALA A 271 4.69 17.92 -22.35
N ILE A 272 3.93 16.93 -21.88
CA ILE A 272 2.45 16.94 -21.89
C ILE A 272 1.93 17.95 -20.89
N ILE A 273 2.49 18.03 -19.68
CA ILE A 273 2.09 19.03 -18.68
C ILE A 273 2.39 20.45 -19.21
N LEU A 274 3.59 20.68 -19.77
CA LEU A 274 3.93 21.96 -20.40
C LEU A 274 2.98 22.25 -21.58
N GLY A 275 2.75 21.28 -22.45
CA GLY A 275 1.86 21.40 -23.61
C GLY A 275 0.41 21.72 -23.23
N ALA A 276 -0.11 21.12 -22.16
CA ALA A 276 -1.46 21.38 -21.66
C ALA A 276 -1.59 22.80 -21.09
N VAL A 277 -0.58 23.29 -20.38
CA VAL A 277 -0.56 24.67 -19.83
C VAL A 277 -0.49 25.70 -20.98
N PHE A 278 0.43 25.52 -21.94
CA PHE A 278 0.52 26.42 -23.09
C PHE A 278 -0.72 26.35 -23.98
N GLY A 279 -1.25 25.16 -24.23
CA GLY A 279 -2.48 24.95 -24.98
C GLY A 279 -3.66 25.66 -24.33
N GLY A 280 -3.81 25.56 -23.01
CA GLY A 280 -4.84 26.26 -22.24
C GLY A 280 -4.73 27.78 -22.36
N VAL A 281 -3.53 28.35 -22.20
CA VAL A 281 -3.31 29.81 -22.30
C VAL A 281 -3.63 30.33 -23.70
N VAL A 282 -3.16 29.63 -24.74
CA VAL A 282 -3.42 30.02 -26.15
C VAL A 282 -4.92 29.95 -26.46
N LEU A 283 -5.60 28.88 -26.04
CA LEU A 283 -7.04 28.73 -26.27
C LEU A 283 -7.84 29.83 -25.55
N THR A 284 -7.43 30.19 -24.33
CA THR A 284 -8.05 31.29 -23.57
C THR A 284 -7.84 32.64 -24.27
N ALA A 285 -6.62 32.91 -24.77
CA ALA A 285 -6.32 34.12 -25.52
C ALA A 285 -7.16 34.21 -26.81
N ILE A 286 -7.32 33.10 -27.54
CA ILE A 286 -8.17 33.04 -28.75
C ILE A 286 -9.62 33.37 -28.40
N VAL A 287 -10.17 32.78 -27.31
CA VAL A 287 -11.53 33.07 -26.86
C VAL A 287 -11.68 34.56 -26.50
N ILE A 288 -10.71 35.16 -25.81
CA ILE A 288 -10.72 36.59 -25.47
C ILE A 288 -10.73 37.45 -26.75
N VAL A 289 -9.91 37.13 -27.74
CA VAL A 289 -9.87 37.86 -29.03
C VAL A 289 -11.21 37.73 -29.76
N ILE A 290 -11.80 36.53 -29.82
CA ILE A 290 -13.12 36.33 -30.44
C ILE A 290 -14.20 37.15 -29.72
N VAL A 291 -14.22 37.16 -28.38
CA VAL A 291 -15.17 37.96 -27.60
C VAL A 291 -14.96 39.45 -27.87
N LEU A 292 -13.72 39.94 -27.87
CA LEU A 292 -13.41 41.34 -28.18
C LEU A 292 -13.82 41.73 -29.60
N LEU A 293 -13.65 40.83 -30.58
CA LEU A 293 -14.11 41.04 -31.96
C LEU A 293 -15.64 41.07 -32.05
N ILE A 294 -16.36 40.19 -31.34
CA ILE A 294 -17.83 40.19 -31.28
C ILE A 294 -18.34 41.46 -30.59
N VAL A 295 -17.73 41.89 -29.49
CA VAL A 295 -18.09 43.13 -28.77
C VAL A 295 -17.81 44.36 -29.64
N LYS A 296 -16.64 44.44 -30.29
CA LYS A 296 -16.34 45.52 -31.25
C LYS A 296 -17.31 45.51 -32.43
N LYS A 297 -17.65 44.35 -32.99
CA LYS A 297 -18.61 44.24 -34.10
C LYS A 297 -20.02 44.66 -33.67
N LYS A 298 -20.40 44.42 -32.41
CA LYS A 298 -21.67 44.91 -31.84
C LYS A 298 -21.69 46.42 -31.54
N SER A 299 -20.55 47.11 -31.48
CA SER A 299 -20.53 48.58 -31.29
C SER A 299 -20.91 49.39 -32.55
N LYS A 300 -21.00 48.74 -33.73
CA LYS A 300 -21.41 49.40 -34.99
C LYS A 300 -22.79 49.01 -35.50
N HIS A 301 -23.53 48.17 -34.79
CA HIS A 301 -24.92 47.89 -35.12
C HIS A 301 -25.79 48.28 -33.93
N GLU A 302 -26.58 49.32 -34.17
CA GLU A 302 -27.76 49.76 -33.43
C GLU A 302 -28.17 48.87 -32.25
N SER A 303 -28.25 49.54 -31.10
CA SER A 303 -29.15 49.22 -30.00
C SER A 303 -30.56 48.90 -30.52
N LYS A 304 -30.80 47.64 -30.92
CA LYS A 304 -32.10 47.02 -30.72
C LYS A 304 -32.13 46.52 -29.29
N SER A 305 -32.60 47.42 -28.43
CA SER A 305 -33.04 47.16 -27.07
C SER A 305 -33.66 45.76 -27.00
N ARG A 306 -33.00 44.84 -26.30
CA ARG A 306 -33.65 43.59 -25.88
C ARG A 306 -34.97 43.99 -25.22
N PRO A 307 -36.13 43.46 -25.64
CA PRO A 307 -37.39 43.78 -24.99
C PRO A 307 -37.22 43.47 -23.51
N ASN A 308 -37.43 44.49 -22.69
CA ASN A 308 -37.31 44.41 -21.24
C ASN A 308 -38.23 43.28 -20.76
N MET A 309 -37.64 42.13 -20.43
CA MET A 309 -38.38 40.90 -20.13
C MET A 309 -39.37 41.12 -18.97
N LYS A 310 -39.08 42.08 -18.08
CA LYS A 310 -40.03 42.52 -17.04
C LYS A 310 -41.34 43.04 -17.59
N ASN A 311 -41.34 43.78 -18.70
CA ASN A 311 -42.56 44.35 -19.28
C ASN A 311 -43.42 43.28 -19.95
N HIS A 312 -42.79 42.26 -20.55
CA HIS A 312 -43.52 41.14 -21.15
C HIS A 312 -44.15 40.25 -20.06
N THR A 313 -43.41 39.92 -18.99
CA THR A 313 -43.94 39.16 -17.85
C THR A 313 -45.06 39.90 -17.13
N LYS A 314 -44.94 41.23 -16.93
CA LYS A 314 -46.02 42.05 -16.36
C LYS A 314 -47.28 42.07 -17.21
N SER A 315 -47.14 42.12 -18.54
CA SER A 315 -48.27 42.09 -19.47
C SER A 315 -49.02 40.75 -19.41
N LEU A 316 -48.29 39.63 -19.41
CA LEU A 316 -48.86 38.28 -19.28
C LEU A 316 -49.60 38.08 -17.96
N LEU A 317 -49.02 38.50 -16.83
CA LEU A 317 -49.67 38.42 -15.52
C LEU A 317 -50.97 39.26 -15.46
N LYS A 318 -51.00 40.42 -16.12
CA LYS A 318 -52.19 41.28 -16.19
C LYS A 318 -53.31 40.62 -17.02
N GLN A 319 -52.97 39.97 -18.14
CA GLN A 319 -53.95 39.23 -18.95
C GLN A 319 -54.52 38.03 -18.19
N ILE A 320 -53.68 37.29 -17.46
CA ILE A 320 -54.13 36.18 -16.62
C ILE A 320 -55.10 36.67 -15.54
N ARG A 321 -54.81 37.79 -14.87
CA ARG A 321 -55.69 38.40 -13.86
C ARG A 321 -57.05 38.81 -14.42
N GLN A 322 -57.11 39.29 -15.65
CA GLN A 322 -58.36 39.70 -16.31
C GLN A 322 -59.20 38.52 -16.79
N SER A 323 -58.59 37.34 -17.01
CA SER A 323 -59.28 36.17 -17.57
C SER A 323 -60.32 35.53 -16.64
N LYS A 324 -60.40 35.95 -15.36
CA LYS A 324 -61.25 35.36 -14.29
C LYS A 324 -61.08 33.83 -14.10
N LYS A 325 -60.11 33.20 -14.77
CA LYS A 325 -59.79 31.78 -14.61
C LYS A 325 -59.00 31.59 -13.33
N LYS A 326 -59.32 30.55 -12.57
CA LYS A 326 -58.54 30.13 -11.40
C LYS A 326 -57.22 29.54 -11.89
N VAL A 327 -56.13 30.31 -11.79
CA VAL A 327 -54.78 29.87 -12.16
C VAL A 327 -54.00 29.59 -10.87
N GLU A 328 -53.49 28.37 -10.73
CA GLU A 328 -52.64 27.95 -9.62
C GLU A 328 -51.18 28.02 -10.09
N PHE A 329 -50.36 28.84 -9.43
CA PHE A 329 -48.93 28.95 -9.75
C PHE A 329 -48.16 27.90 -8.94
N ILE A 330 -47.38 27.06 -9.63
CA ILE A 330 -46.54 26.04 -9.00
C ILE A 330 -45.08 26.50 -9.10
N TRP A 331 -44.42 26.65 -7.96
CA TRP A 331 -42.98 26.95 -7.92
C TRP A 331 -42.19 25.65 -8.04
N ILE A 332 -41.44 25.52 -9.14
CA ILE A 332 -40.53 24.39 -9.36
C ILE A 332 -39.11 24.89 -9.01
N PRO A 333 -38.53 24.48 -7.87
CA PRO A 333 -37.14 24.82 -7.59
C PRO A 333 -36.25 24.18 -8.65
N SER A 334 -35.36 24.97 -9.26
CA SER A 334 -34.32 24.48 -10.16
C SER A 334 -33.57 23.36 -9.47
N HIS A 335 -33.66 22.15 -10.01
CA HIS A 335 -32.93 20.99 -9.54
C HIS A 335 -31.42 21.27 -9.50
N VAL A 336 -30.75 20.56 -8.59
CA VAL A 336 -29.30 20.52 -8.30
C VAL A 336 -28.85 21.36 -7.10
N GLN A 337 -28.40 20.64 -6.07
CA GLN A 337 -27.76 21.10 -4.84
C GLN A 337 -26.42 21.81 -5.13
N ILE A 338 -26.49 23.03 -5.64
CA ILE A 338 -25.33 23.92 -5.70
C ILE A 338 -25.42 24.86 -4.49
N LEU A 339 -24.45 24.74 -3.58
CA LEU A 339 -24.26 25.66 -2.45
C LEU A 339 -24.36 27.12 -2.93
N GLY A 340 -25.32 27.87 -2.38
CA GLY A 340 -25.61 29.26 -2.76
C GLY A 340 -27.03 29.50 -3.34
N ASN A 341 -27.77 28.45 -3.68
CA ASN A 341 -29.11 28.59 -4.27
C ASN A 341 -30.19 29.06 -3.27
N GLU A 342 -30.04 28.81 -1.97
CA GLU A 342 -31.04 29.24 -0.96
C GLU A 342 -31.19 30.76 -0.89
N LYS A 343 -30.06 31.49 -0.97
CA LYS A 343 -30.05 32.96 -0.97
C LYS A 343 -30.67 33.53 -2.24
N ALA A 344 -30.38 32.94 -3.40
CA ALA A 344 -30.97 33.33 -4.68
C ALA A 344 -32.49 33.05 -4.71
N ASN A 345 -32.91 31.92 -4.14
CA ASN A 345 -34.31 31.52 -4.05
C ASN A 345 -35.09 32.44 -3.08
N ALA A 346 -34.49 32.80 -1.95
CA ALA A 346 -35.05 33.79 -1.01
C ALA A 346 -35.15 35.19 -1.64
N GLU A 347 -34.12 35.63 -2.37
CA GLU A 347 -34.11 36.94 -3.03
C GLU A 347 -35.11 37.02 -4.19
N ALA A 348 -35.29 35.92 -4.94
CA ALA A 348 -36.31 35.82 -5.98
C ALA A 348 -37.74 35.88 -5.41
N ARG A 349 -37.99 35.21 -4.27
CA ARG A 349 -39.27 35.30 -3.54
C ARG A 349 -39.55 36.72 -3.05
N ASN A 350 -38.57 37.39 -2.46
CA ASN A 350 -38.73 38.76 -1.97
C ASN A 350 -38.91 39.79 -3.10
N LYS A 351 -38.33 39.56 -4.29
CA LYS A 351 -38.50 40.46 -5.46
C LYS A 351 -39.83 40.28 -6.18
N LEU A 352 -40.56 39.21 -5.88
CA LEU A 352 -41.87 38.87 -6.43
C LEU A 352 -43.02 39.39 -5.55
N ASP A 353 -42.83 40.50 -4.85
CA ASP A 353 -43.75 41.15 -3.90
C ASP A 353 -45.12 41.54 -4.55
N ASP A 354 -45.87 40.52 -4.94
CA ASP A 354 -47.17 40.53 -5.58
C ASP A 354 -48.07 39.61 -4.73
N PRO A 355 -49.22 40.10 -4.24
CA PRO A 355 -50.10 39.36 -3.34
C PRO A 355 -50.60 38.01 -3.89
N MET A 356 -50.46 37.73 -5.19
CA MET A 356 -50.75 36.39 -5.74
C MET A 356 -49.71 35.31 -5.40
N VAL A 357 -48.47 35.69 -5.08
CA VAL A 357 -47.34 34.75 -4.85
C VAL A 357 -47.38 34.14 -3.44
N GLN A 358 -48.16 34.73 -2.51
CA GLN A 358 -48.28 34.24 -1.13
C GLN A 358 -49.05 32.91 -0.99
N ASN A 359 -49.76 32.47 -2.04
CA ASN A 359 -50.53 31.20 -2.03
C ASN A 359 -49.87 30.06 -2.83
N ILE A 360 -48.57 30.14 -3.12
CA ILE A 360 -47.88 29.09 -3.86
C ILE A 360 -47.63 27.87 -2.97
N LYS A 361 -48.27 26.74 -3.30
CA LYS A 361 -47.98 25.44 -2.69
C LYS A 361 -46.58 24.99 -3.10
N THR A 362 -45.72 24.74 -2.13
CA THR A 362 -44.39 24.17 -2.37
C THR A 362 -44.53 22.66 -2.51
N VAL A 363 -44.23 22.10 -3.68
CA VAL A 363 -44.21 20.65 -3.89
C VAL A 363 -42.91 20.11 -3.28
N LYS A 364 -43.02 19.34 -2.19
CA LYS A 364 -41.89 18.58 -1.65
C LYS A 364 -41.74 17.30 -2.46
N TYR A 365 -40.59 17.11 -3.09
CA TYR A 365 -40.21 15.82 -3.64
C TYR A 365 -39.61 14.99 -2.50
N CYS A 366 -40.17 13.82 -2.22
CA CYS A 366 -39.53 12.84 -1.34
C CYS A 366 -38.31 12.28 -2.10
N THR A 367 -37.13 12.42 -1.50
CA THR A 367 -35.89 11.74 -1.91
C THR A 367 -35.87 10.32 -1.38
#